data_AF-E3RGP7-F1
#
_entry.id   AF-E3RGP7-F1
#
_cell.length_a   1.000
_cell.length_b   1.000
_cell.length_c   1.000
_cell.angle_alpha   90.00
_cell.angle_beta   90.00
_cell.angle_gamma   90.00
#
_symmetry.space_group_name_H-M   'P 1'
#
loop_
_entity.id
_entity.type
_entity.pdbx_description
1 polymer ?
#
loop_
_entity_poly.entity_id
_entity_poly.type
_entity_poly.pdbx_seq_one_letter_code
_entity_poly.pdbx_strand_id
1 'polypeptide(L)'
;MELTEQVMNKLPREIRDMIYFHLSTRHDEYVEREHYRTTQDPLTKLYSYDFERWKAEHFPEYYWKRENVAEDFHQEMAENYYRTSTFVFADGPAVMKRFLTTDEMKLGVVPKDLVSNAEIKLFAVVHNGSTWRTYMKYEPKTWDQMRDELDGMLNLRHEANVVVRLVTEAGTEEERIEQRETVMAIMSDEKQMEKWKAYKVRLLLE
;
A
#
# COMPACT_ATOMS: atom_id res chain seq x y z
N MET A 1 15.33 4.92 -25.37
CA MET A 1 16.58 4.60 -24.64
C MET A 1 17.63 5.71 -24.67
N GLU A 2 18.01 6.28 -25.82
CA GLU A 2 19.12 7.26 -25.89
C GLU A 2 19.01 8.42 -24.88
N LEU A 3 17.82 9.01 -24.73
CA LEU A 3 17.60 10.08 -23.75
C LEU A 3 17.88 9.63 -22.31
N THR A 4 17.39 8.46 -21.90
CA THR A 4 17.58 7.95 -20.54
C THR A 4 19.04 7.59 -20.28
N GLU A 5 19.77 7.08 -21.28
CA GLU A 5 21.22 6.88 -21.16
C GLU A 5 21.97 8.21 -21.00
N GLN A 6 21.57 9.24 -21.73
CA GLN A 6 22.14 10.57 -21.56
C GLN A 6 21.82 11.15 -20.18
N VAL A 7 20.62 10.92 -19.64
CA VAL A 7 20.26 11.30 -18.27
C VAL A 7 21.19 10.62 -17.26
N MET A 8 21.41 9.31 -17.38
CA MET A 8 22.29 8.57 -16.47
C MET A 8 23.75 9.08 -16.54
N ASN A 9 24.25 9.34 -17.75
CA ASN A 9 25.66 9.68 -17.96
C ASN A 9 26.00 11.16 -17.74
N LYS A 10 25.05 12.08 -17.95
CA LYS A 10 25.31 13.52 -17.93
C LYS A 10 24.78 14.23 -16.69
N LEU A 11 23.71 13.71 -16.08
CA LEU A 11 23.08 14.37 -14.94
C LEU A 11 23.59 13.76 -13.62
N PRO A 12 23.95 14.60 -12.63
CA PRO A 12 24.30 14.11 -11.30
C PRO A 12 23.07 13.53 -10.59
N ARG A 13 23.31 12.72 -9.55
CA ARG A 13 22.27 11.94 -8.86
C ARG A 13 21.12 12.80 -8.37
N GLU A 14 21.42 13.97 -7.81
CA GLU A 14 20.44 14.89 -7.23
C GLU A 14 19.45 15.40 -8.27
N ILE A 15 19.93 15.70 -9.48
CA ILE A 15 19.06 16.15 -10.59
C ILE A 15 18.22 14.98 -11.10
N ARG A 16 18.79 13.76 -11.14
CA ARG A 16 18.01 12.56 -11.49
C ARG A 16 16.92 12.29 -10.47
N ASP A 17 17.21 12.41 -9.18
CA ASP A 17 16.22 12.26 -8.11
C ASP A 17 15.09 13.29 -8.22
N MET A 18 15.38 14.54 -8.61
CA MET A 18 14.33 15.52 -8.92
C MET A 18 13.44 15.09 -10.10
N ILE A 19 14.04 14.52 -11.16
CA ILE A 19 13.29 13.99 -12.30
C ILE A 19 12.43 12.81 -11.85
N TYR A 20 12.98 11.85 -11.12
CA TYR A 20 12.24 10.68 -10.63
C TYR A 20 11.14 11.09 -9.67
N PHE A 21 11.37 12.09 -8.83
CA PHE A 21 10.35 12.64 -7.94
C PHE A 21 9.12 13.09 -8.73
N HIS A 22 9.30 13.74 -9.88
CA HIS A 22 8.20 14.16 -10.73
C HIS A 22 7.58 13.04 -11.57
N LEU A 23 8.36 12.05 -12.00
CA LEU A 23 7.88 10.97 -12.87
C LEU A 23 7.18 9.85 -12.11
N SER A 24 7.65 9.54 -10.91
CA SER A 24 7.32 8.28 -10.24
C SER A 24 6.57 8.45 -8.92
N THR A 25 6.65 9.62 -8.26
CA THR A 25 5.98 9.80 -6.97
C THR A 25 4.47 9.78 -7.12
N ARG A 26 3.79 8.91 -6.36
CA ARG A 26 2.34 8.86 -6.23
C ARG A 26 1.93 9.29 -4.83
N HIS A 27 0.96 10.19 -4.72
CA HIS A 27 0.55 10.74 -3.43
C HIS A 27 -0.37 9.81 -2.65
N ASP A 28 -1.23 9.05 -3.33
CA ASP A 28 -2.19 8.12 -2.74
C ASP A 28 -2.28 6.87 -3.63
N GLU A 29 -1.29 5.97 -3.54
CA GLU A 29 -1.30 4.71 -4.29
C GLU A 29 -2.09 3.64 -3.54
N TYR A 30 -3.27 3.30 -4.01
CA TYR A 30 -4.14 2.32 -3.37
C TYR A 30 -3.68 0.88 -3.66
N VAL A 31 -3.32 0.15 -2.61
CA VAL A 31 -2.95 -1.26 -2.68
C VAL A 31 -4.05 -2.08 -2.03
N GLU A 32 -5.01 -2.50 -2.86
CA GLU A 32 -6.17 -3.26 -2.43
C GLU A 32 -5.99 -4.77 -2.61
N ARG A 33 -6.89 -5.58 -2.06
CA ARG A 33 -6.88 -7.03 -2.34
C ARG A 33 -7.05 -7.33 -3.84
N GLU A 34 -7.80 -6.48 -4.53
CA GLU A 34 -8.07 -6.53 -5.97
C GLU A 34 -6.85 -6.19 -6.82
N HIS A 35 -5.88 -5.47 -6.24
CA HIS A 35 -4.54 -5.31 -6.80
C HIS A 35 -3.91 -6.67 -7.16
N TYR A 36 -4.26 -7.72 -6.42
CA TYR A 36 -3.82 -9.10 -6.68
C TYR A 36 -4.87 -10.00 -7.31
N ARG A 37 -6.08 -9.47 -7.54
CA ARG A 37 -7.21 -10.16 -8.12
C ARG A 37 -7.84 -9.24 -9.16
N THR A 38 -7.46 -9.38 -10.43
CA THR A 38 -8.39 -9.21 -11.55
C THR A 38 -7.70 -9.32 -12.91
N THR A 39 -7.92 -10.45 -13.56
CA THR A 39 -8.56 -10.51 -14.86
C THR A 39 -9.46 -11.74 -14.83
N GLN A 40 -10.75 -11.55 -15.10
CA GLN A 40 -11.59 -12.70 -15.37
C GLN A 40 -11.18 -13.22 -16.74
N ASP A 41 -10.62 -14.43 -16.78
CA ASP A 41 -10.32 -15.08 -18.04
C ASP A 41 -11.62 -15.18 -18.85
N PRO A 42 -11.67 -14.61 -20.07
CA PRO A 42 -12.91 -14.57 -20.85
C PRO A 42 -13.42 -15.96 -21.23
N LEU A 43 -12.52 -16.96 -21.32
CA LEU A 43 -12.79 -18.35 -21.64
C LEU A 43 -13.15 -19.16 -20.39
N THR A 44 -12.32 -19.13 -19.35
CA THR A 44 -12.50 -20.00 -18.18
C THR A 44 -13.41 -19.40 -17.11
N LYS A 45 -13.69 -18.09 -17.17
CA LYS A 45 -14.44 -17.31 -16.17
C LYS A 45 -13.81 -17.35 -14.76
N LEU A 46 -12.63 -17.94 -14.62
CA LEU A 46 -11.84 -17.94 -13.41
C LEU A 46 -11.12 -16.60 -13.27
N TYR A 47 -11.00 -16.12 -12.03
CA TYR A 47 -10.18 -14.96 -11.74
C TYR A 47 -8.72 -15.39 -11.69
N SER A 48 -7.92 -14.90 -12.62
CA SER A 48 -6.46 -14.99 -12.58
C SER A 48 -5.86 -13.61 -12.32
N TYR A 49 -4.60 -13.57 -11.93
CA TYR A 49 -3.83 -12.33 -11.83
C TYR A 49 -3.05 -12.17 -13.13
N ASP A 50 -3.47 -11.25 -14.00
CA ASP A 50 -2.71 -10.84 -15.17
C ASP A 50 -1.85 -9.63 -14.78
N PHE A 51 -0.60 -9.93 -14.41
CA PHE A 51 0.38 -8.94 -13.99
C PHE A 51 0.65 -7.89 -15.07
N GLU A 52 0.75 -8.30 -16.34
CA GLU A 52 1.10 -7.40 -17.43
C GLU A 52 -0.05 -6.44 -17.74
N ARG A 53 -1.29 -6.93 -17.69
CA ARG A 53 -2.47 -6.08 -17.82
C ARG A 53 -2.58 -5.07 -16.68
N TRP A 54 -2.46 -5.54 -15.43
CA TRP A 54 -2.51 -4.66 -14.26
C TRP A 54 -1.45 -3.56 -14.36
N LYS A 55 -0.20 -3.94 -14.71
CA LYS A 55 0.90 -3.01 -14.92
C LYS A 55 0.60 -1.99 -16.02
N ALA A 56 0.00 -2.40 -17.13
CA ALA A 56 -0.37 -1.48 -18.21
C ALA A 56 -1.46 -0.47 -17.81
N GLU A 57 -2.37 -0.86 -16.91
CA GLU A 57 -3.43 0.02 -16.40
C GLU A 57 -2.89 1.03 -15.36
N HIS A 58 -1.97 0.62 -14.48
CA HIS A 58 -1.47 1.44 -13.37
C HIS A 58 -0.21 2.24 -13.72
N PHE A 59 0.56 1.75 -14.70
CA PHE A 59 1.79 2.38 -15.20
C PHE A 59 1.73 2.54 -16.73
N PRO A 60 0.74 3.29 -17.26
CA PRO A 60 0.52 3.40 -18.70
C PRO A 60 1.67 4.13 -19.42
N GLU A 61 2.44 4.93 -18.69
CA GLU A 61 3.48 5.74 -19.28
C GLU A 61 4.66 4.91 -19.81
N TYR A 62 5.17 5.31 -20.97
CA TYR A 62 6.20 4.55 -21.68
C TYR A 62 7.49 4.33 -20.88
N TYR A 63 7.81 5.22 -19.95
CA TYR A 63 9.02 5.14 -19.13
C TYR A 63 8.99 4.02 -18.07
N TRP A 64 7.82 3.44 -17.77
CA TRP A 64 7.68 2.27 -16.89
C TRP A 64 7.98 0.94 -17.57
N LYS A 65 8.04 0.91 -18.89
CA LYS A 65 8.38 -0.28 -19.67
C LYS A 65 9.90 -0.38 -19.77
N ARG A 66 10.47 -1.45 -19.22
CA ARG A 66 11.92 -1.70 -19.20
C ARG A 66 12.55 -1.66 -20.60
N GLU A 67 11.81 -2.06 -21.64
CA GLU A 67 12.28 -2.04 -23.03
C GLU A 67 12.49 -0.62 -23.61
N ASN A 68 11.87 0.40 -23.01
CA ASN A 68 11.88 1.77 -23.57
C ASN A 68 12.96 2.68 -22.96
N VAL A 69 13.52 2.30 -21.82
CA VAL A 69 14.43 3.10 -21.01
C VAL A 69 15.70 2.32 -20.69
N ALA A 70 16.77 3.02 -20.32
CA ALA A 70 17.98 2.38 -19.82
C ALA A 70 17.68 1.60 -18.53
N GLU A 71 18.35 0.47 -18.33
CA GLU A 71 18.13 -0.42 -17.19
C GLU A 71 18.34 0.30 -15.84
N ASP A 72 19.47 0.98 -15.68
CA ASP A 72 19.78 1.76 -14.48
C ASP A 72 18.75 2.87 -14.23
N PHE A 73 18.24 3.50 -15.31
CA PHE A 73 17.21 4.53 -15.19
C PHE A 73 15.90 3.93 -14.64
N HIS A 74 15.49 2.77 -15.16
CA HIS A 74 14.29 2.07 -14.71
C HIS A 74 14.42 1.66 -13.24
N GLN A 75 15.59 1.13 -12.85
CA GLN A 75 15.85 0.75 -11.47
C GLN A 75 15.82 1.96 -10.54
N GLU A 76 16.56 3.04 -10.83
CA GLU A 76 16.57 4.24 -9.98
C GLU A 76 15.17 4.85 -9.83
N MET A 77 14.38 4.83 -10.91
CA MET A 77 12.99 5.30 -10.92
C MET A 77 12.06 4.43 -10.06
N ALA A 78 12.15 3.10 -10.17
CA ALA A 78 11.34 2.18 -9.37
C ALA A 78 11.70 2.27 -7.88
N GLU A 79 12.99 2.42 -7.55
CA GLU A 79 13.42 2.68 -6.18
C GLU A 79 12.86 4.00 -5.65
N ASN A 80 12.86 5.06 -6.47
CA ASN A 80 12.29 6.34 -6.10
C ASN A 80 10.79 6.23 -5.82
N TYR A 81 10.04 5.53 -6.68
CA TYR A 81 8.61 5.26 -6.47
C TYR A 81 8.31 4.69 -5.09
N TYR A 82 9.03 3.63 -4.68
CA TYR A 82 8.83 3.06 -3.34
C TYR A 82 9.27 4.01 -2.23
N ARG A 83 10.34 4.78 -2.42
CA ARG A 83 10.86 5.69 -1.38
C ARG A 83 9.97 6.92 -1.17
N THR A 84 9.40 7.49 -2.22
CA THR A 84 8.76 8.81 -2.16
C THR A 84 7.23 8.74 -2.15
N SER A 85 6.64 7.70 -2.71
CA SER A 85 5.18 7.56 -2.76
C SER A 85 4.58 7.22 -1.39
N THR A 86 3.29 7.50 -1.23
CA THR A 86 2.50 7.02 -0.09
C THR A 86 1.61 5.88 -0.58
N PHE A 87 1.72 4.73 0.07
CA PHE A 87 0.92 3.55 -0.24
C PHE A 87 -0.23 3.44 0.75
N VAL A 88 -1.45 3.44 0.23
CA VAL A 88 -2.69 3.36 1.00
C VAL A 88 -3.18 1.91 0.97
N PHE A 89 -3.19 1.27 2.12
CA PHE A 89 -3.68 -0.09 2.30
C PHE A 89 -5.06 -0.03 2.93
N ALA A 90 -6.06 -0.53 2.20
CA ALA A 90 -7.40 -0.76 2.73
C ALA A 90 -7.44 -2.06 3.55
N ASP A 91 -8.56 -2.29 4.22
CA ASP A 91 -8.88 -3.51 4.93
C ASP A 91 -8.58 -4.77 4.11
N GLY A 92 -7.60 -5.53 4.57
CA GLY A 92 -7.11 -6.68 3.82
C GLY A 92 -6.01 -7.41 4.56
N PRO A 93 -6.33 -8.51 5.27
CA PRO A 93 -5.30 -9.30 5.92
C PRO A 93 -4.28 -9.77 4.87
N ALA A 94 -3.00 -9.60 5.19
CA ALA A 94 -1.85 -9.95 4.35
C ALA A 94 -1.67 -9.17 3.04
N VAL A 95 -2.53 -8.20 2.67
CA VAL A 95 -2.33 -7.38 1.45
C VAL A 95 -1.03 -6.58 1.55
N MET A 96 -0.86 -5.82 2.63
CA MET A 96 0.37 -5.08 2.90
C MET A 96 1.59 -6.01 2.95
N LYS A 97 1.51 -7.12 3.69
CA LYS A 97 2.61 -8.08 3.80
C LYS A 97 3.02 -8.62 2.42
N ARG A 98 2.05 -8.96 1.57
CA ARG A 98 2.30 -9.47 0.22
C ARG A 98 2.97 -8.41 -0.64
N PHE A 99 2.46 -7.19 -0.66
CA PHE A 99 3.05 -6.07 -1.38
C PHE A 99 4.50 -5.85 -0.98
N LEU A 100 4.76 -5.75 0.32
CA LEU A 100 6.09 -5.47 0.84
C LEU A 100 7.12 -6.58 0.56
N THR A 101 6.67 -7.82 0.36
CA THR A 101 7.56 -8.98 0.17
C THR A 101 7.65 -9.48 -1.27
N THR A 102 6.88 -8.89 -2.19
CA THR A 102 6.86 -9.29 -3.60
C THR A 102 7.66 -8.31 -4.44
N ASP A 103 8.64 -8.81 -5.20
CA ASP A 103 9.32 -8.04 -6.25
C ASP A 103 8.41 -7.99 -7.49
N GLU A 104 7.43 -7.09 -7.45
CA GLU A 104 6.47 -6.92 -8.54
C GLU A 104 7.17 -6.42 -9.81
N MET A 105 8.15 -5.53 -9.68
CA MET A 105 8.85 -4.96 -10.84
C MET A 105 9.89 -5.91 -11.47
N LYS A 106 10.20 -7.04 -10.82
CA LYS A 106 11.23 -8.02 -11.22
C LYS A 106 12.61 -7.38 -11.38
N LEU A 107 12.94 -6.50 -10.45
CA LEU A 107 14.20 -5.75 -10.44
C LEU A 107 15.19 -6.25 -9.38
N GLY A 108 14.87 -7.33 -8.66
CA GLY A 108 15.65 -7.83 -7.54
C GLY A 108 15.50 -6.99 -6.27
N VAL A 109 14.48 -6.11 -6.24
CA VAL A 109 14.25 -5.16 -5.16
C VAL A 109 12.84 -5.38 -4.62
N VAL A 110 12.71 -5.49 -3.30
CA VAL A 110 11.43 -5.69 -2.64
C VAL A 110 10.98 -4.41 -1.92
N PRO A 111 9.67 -4.08 -1.91
CA PRO A 111 9.21 -2.80 -1.38
C PRO A 111 9.46 -2.62 0.12
N LYS A 112 9.52 -3.71 0.90
CA LYS A 112 9.75 -3.67 2.36
C LYS A 112 10.93 -2.79 2.77
N ASP A 113 12.01 -2.80 2.00
CA ASP A 113 13.26 -2.12 2.36
C ASP A 113 13.26 -0.64 1.91
N LEU A 114 12.28 -0.25 1.07
CA LEU A 114 12.24 1.05 0.43
C LEU A 114 11.04 1.91 0.82
N VAL A 115 9.88 1.29 1.08
CA VAL A 115 8.65 2.01 1.40
C VAL A 115 8.83 2.89 2.63
N SER A 116 8.82 4.21 2.42
CA SER A 116 8.99 5.19 3.51
C SER A 116 7.68 5.64 4.11
N ASN A 117 6.58 5.60 3.36
CA ASN A 117 5.29 6.17 3.74
C ASN A 117 4.18 5.17 3.46
N ALA A 118 3.43 4.81 4.51
CA ALA A 118 2.27 3.95 4.40
C ALA A 118 1.08 4.57 5.13
N GLU A 119 -0.08 4.46 4.52
CA GLU A 119 -1.36 4.77 5.14
C GLU A 119 -2.16 3.48 5.27
N ILE A 120 -2.71 3.20 6.45
CA ILE A 120 -3.54 2.04 6.73
C ILE A 120 -4.93 2.55 7.04
N LYS A 121 -5.89 2.24 6.18
CA LYS A 121 -7.31 2.52 6.40
C LYS A 121 -7.94 1.31 7.08
N LEU A 122 -8.17 1.43 8.38
CA LEU A 122 -8.86 0.42 9.18
C LEU A 122 -10.33 0.77 9.28
N PHE A 123 -11.21 -0.11 8.81
CA PHE A 123 -12.63 0.08 9.04
C PHE A 123 -13.02 -0.53 10.39
N ALA A 124 -13.82 0.21 11.15
CA ALA A 124 -14.30 -0.25 12.45
C ALA A 124 -15.33 -1.40 12.36
N VAL A 125 -15.84 -1.66 11.15
CA VAL A 125 -16.91 -2.64 10.87
C VAL A 125 -16.47 -3.66 9.81
N VAL A 126 -16.99 -4.88 9.89
CA VAL A 126 -16.76 -5.93 8.90
C VAL A 126 -17.74 -5.80 7.75
N HIS A 127 -17.23 -5.68 6.53
CA HIS A 127 -18.05 -5.86 5.32
C HIS A 127 -17.97 -7.33 4.86
N ASN A 128 -18.99 -8.14 5.20
CA ASN A 128 -19.10 -9.51 4.69
C ASN A 128 -19.52 -9.50 3.21
N GLY A 129 -18.53 -9.51 2.33
CA GLY A 129 -18.69 -9.36 0.87
C GLY A 129 -19.26 -10.55 0.09
N SER A 130 -20.16 -11.38 0.65
CA SER A 130 -20.74 -12.49 -0.13
C SER A 130 -22.00 -12.13 -0.94
N THR A 131 -22.67 -11.01 -0.67
CA THR A 131 -23.88 -10.64 -1.43
C THR A 131 -24.17 -9.14 -1.35
N TRP A 132 -23.93 -8.43 -2.46
CA TRP A 132 -24.28 -7.04 -2.73
C TRP A 132 -25.78 -6.67 -2.59
N ARG A 133 -26.64 -7.59 -2.10
CA ARG A 133 -28.10 -7.45 -2.15
C ARG A 133 -28.88 -7.91 -0.91
N THR A 134 -28.26 -8.27 0.20
CA THR A 134 -29.03 -8.77 1.35
C THR A 134 -28.34 -8.40 2.66
N TYR A 135 -28.78 -7.28 3.25
CA TYR A 135 -28.48 -6.83 4.61
C TYR A 135 -26.98 -6.78 4.96
N MET A 136 -26.33 -5.64 4.67
CA MET A 136 -25.08 -5.28 5.35
C MET A 136 -25.36 -5.19 6.85
N LYS A 137 -25.14 -6.28 7.58
CA LYS A 137 -25.00 -6.20 9.02
C LYS A 137 -23.61 -5.67 9.28
N TYR A 138 -23.55 -4.40 9.71
CA TYR A 138 -22.34 -3.77 10.21
C TYR A 138 -22.02 -4.40 11.57
N GLU A 139 -21.25 -5.49 11.55
CA GLU A 139 -20.72 -6.06 12.78
C GLU A 139 -19.39 -5.35 13.09
N PRO A 140 -19.20 -4.79 14.29
CA PRO A 140 -17.91 -4.24 14.69
C PRO A 140 -16.82 -5.30 14.52
N LYS A 141 -15.66 -4.91 13.99
CA LYS A 141 -14.51 -5.81 13.91
C LYS A 141 -14.08 -6.24 15.30
N THR A 142 -13.68 -7.50 15.41
CA THR A 142 -13.08 -7.98 16.64
C THR A 142 -11.66 -7.44 16.80
N TRP A 143 -11.22 -7.40 18.05
CA TRP A 143 -9.87 -7.00 18.45
C TRP A 143 -8.76 -7.74 17.70
N ASP A 144 -8.92 -9.05 17.50
CA ASP A 144 -7.92 -9.86 16.81
C ASP A 144 -7.86 -9.53 15.32
N GLN A 145 -9.00 -9.20 14.69
CA GLN A 145 -9.04 -8.83 13.26
C GLN A 145 -8.30 -7.52 12.99
N MET A 146 -8.54 -6.48 13.80
CA MET A 146 -7.84 -5.21 13.65
C MET A 146 -6.33 -5.37 13.91
N ARG A 147 -5.94 -6.23 14.86
CA ARG A 147 -4.53 -6.53 15.14
C ARG A 147 -3.85 -7.24 13.96
N ASP A 148 -4.52 -8.23 13.37
CA ASP A 148 -3.99 -8.98 12.24
C ASP A 148 -3.77 -8.08 11.00
N GLU A 149 -4.61 -7.07 10.80
CA GLU A 149 -4.46 -6.09 9.73
C GLU A 149 -3.27 -5.17 9.95
N LEU A 150 -3.01 -4.77 11.20
CA LEU A 150 -1.86 -3.95 11.57
C LEU A 150 -0.54 -4.72 11.60
N ASP A 151 -0.55 -6.06 11.71
CA ASP A 151 0.67 -6.89 11.72
C ASP A 151 1.49 -6.75 10.43
N GLY A 152 0.82 -6.42 9.31
CA GLY A 152 1.48 -6.11 8.03
C GLY A 152 2.54 -5.01 8.15
N MET A 153 2.29 -4.01 9.02
CA MET A 153 3.16 -2.86 9.25
C MET A 153 4.56 -3.27 9.72
N LEU A 154 4.67 -4.40 10.42
CA LEU A 154 5.95 -4.91 10.93
C LEU A 154 6.92 -5.33 9.81
N ASN A 155 6.44 -5.41 8.57
CA ASN A 155 7.29 -5.69 7.39
C ASN A 155 7.80 -4.42 6.72
N LEU A 156 7.38 -3.23 7.17
CA LEU A 156 7.94 -1.98 6.68
C LEU A 156 9.36 -1.80 7.21
N ARG A 157 10.18 -1.07 6.45
CA ARG A 157 11.50 -0.63 6.91
C ARG A 157 11.39 0.17 8.21
N HIS A 158 12.44 0.09 9.02
CA HIS A 158 12.58 0.93 10.20
C HIS A 158 12.46 2.41 9.83
N GLU A 159 11.87 3.18 10.74
CA GLU A 159 11.58 4.61 10.63
C GLU A 159 10.60 5.01 9.52
N ALA A 160 9.88 4.05 8.91
CA ALA A 160 8.78 4.37 8.02
C ALA A 160 7.73 5.24 8.73
N ASN A 161 7.18 6.21 8.00
CA ASN A 161 6.05 7.01 8.41
C ASN A 161 4.79 6.20 8.18
N VAL A 162 4.03 5.93 9.24
CA VAL A 162 2.79 5.18 9.14
C VAL A 162 1.64 6.02 9.66
N VAL A 163 0.63 6.20 8.83
CA VAL A 163 -0.63 6.84 9.21
C VAL A 163 -1.69 5.76 9.33
N VAL A 164 -2.27 5.59 10.50
CA VAL A 164 -3.42 4.71 10.71
C VAL A 164 -4.68 5.58 10.72
N ARG A 165 -5.52 5.44 9.69
CA ARG A 165 -6.83 6.08 9.61
C ARG A 165 -7.89 5.11 10.08
N LEU A 166 -8.60 5.47 11.14
CA LEU A 166 -9.80 4.76 11.53
C LEU A 166 -10.98 5.33 10.77
N VAL A 167 -11.62 4.49 9.95
CA VAL A 167 -12.84 4.82 9.22
C VAL A 167 -14.02 4.23 9.98
N THR A 168 -14.90 5.10 10.46
CA THR A 168 -16.10 4.73 11.23
C THR A 168 -17.35 5.02 10.42
N GLU A 169 -18.19 4.01 10.21
CA GLU A 169 -19.55 4.17 9.65
C GLU A 169 -20.64 4.31 10.74
N ALA A 170 -20.24 4.64 11.97
CA ALA A 170 -21.15 4.82 13.10
C ALA A 170 -22.26 5.81 12.76
N GLY A 171 -23.51 5.38 12.95
CA GLY A 171 -24.70 6.20 12.72
C GLY A 171 -24.96 7.17 13.88
N THR A 172 -24.36 6.91 15.03
CA THR A 172 -24.51 7.69 16.27
C THR A 172 -23.16 8.08 16.87
N GLU A 173 -23.14 9.13 17.69
CA GLU A 173 -21.93 9.59 18.37
C GLU A 173 -21.45 8.60 19.43
N GLU A 174 -22.36 7.88 20.09
CA GLU A 174 -22.03 6.86 21.11
C GLU A 174 -21.26 5.69 20.49
N GLU A 175 -21.72 5.18 19.35
CA GLU A 175 -21.02 4.13 18.58
C GLU A 175 -19.63 4.59 18.11
N ARG A 176 -19.50 5.86 17.68
CA ARG A 176 -18.21 6.44 17.27
C ARG A 176 -17.22 6.50 18.43
N ILE A 177 -17.70 6.87 19.63
CA ILE A 177 -16.89 6.89 20.85
C ILE A 177 -16.42 5.49 21.21
N GLU A 178 -17.31 4.49 21.18
CA GLU A 178 -16.98 3.10 21.49
C GLU A 178 -15.93 2.53 20.51
N GLN A 179 -16.10 2.78 19.20
CA GLN A 179 -15.14 2.36 18.18
C GLN A 179 -13.78 3.04 18.35
N ARG A 180 -13.77 4.32 18.74
CA ARG A 180 -12.54 5.05 19.04
C ARG A 180 -11.83 4.50 20.26
N GLU A 181 -12.54 4.28 21.37
CA GLU A 181 -11.98 3.71 22.59
C GLU A 181 -11.40 2.32 22.32
N THR A 182 -12.09 1.54 21.49
CA THR A 182 -11.62 0.24 21.01
C THR A 182 -10.25 0.35 20.35
N VAL A 183 -10.12 1.20 19.34
CA VAL A 183 -8.85 1.34 18.60
C VAL A 183 -7.74 1.93 19.46
N MET A 184 -8.08 2.88 20.34
CA MET A 184 -7.11 3.43 21.29
C MET A 184 -6.59 2.37 22.26
N ALA A 185 -7.42 1.43 22.70
CA ALA A 185 -6.98 0.32 23.55
C ALA A 185 -6.08 -0.67 22.81
N ILE A 186 -6.30 -0.92 21.50
CA ILE A 186 -5.36 -1.70 20.66
C ILE A 186 -4.01 -1.02 20.63
N MET A 187 -4.01 0.28 20.35
CA MET A 187 -2.77 1.04 20.27
C MET A 187 -2.09 1.19 21.63
N SER A 188 -2.81 1.07 22.74
CA SER A 188 -2.24 1.20 24.09
C SER A 188 -1.74 -0.12 24.67
N ASP A 189 -1.85 -1.24 23.94
CA ASP A 189 -1.26 -2.52 24.33
C ASP A 189 0.27 -2.39 24.33
N GLU A 190 0.89 -2.47 25.52
CA GLU A 190 2.33 -2.31 25.71
C GLU A 190 3.16 -3.21 24.79
N LYS A 191 2.67 -4.41 24.48
CA LYS A 191 3.39 -5.35 23.60
C LYS A 191 3.36 -4.88 22.13
N GLN A 192 2.30 -4.23 21.69
CA GLN A 192 2.22 -3.66 20.35
C GLN A 192 2.99 -2.35 20.27
N MET A 193 2.88 -1.50 21.29
CA MET A 193 3.67 -0.26 21.38
C MET A 193 5.17 -0.51 21.31
N GLU A 194 5.67 -1.57 21.96
CA GLU A 194 7.10 -1.93 21.87
C GLU A 194 7.51 -2.26 20.43
N LYS A 195 6.68 -3.02 19.71
CA LYS A 195 6.93 -3.35 18.30
C LYS A 195 6.88 -2.10 17.40
N TRP A 196 6.07 -1.12 17.76
CA TRP A 196 5.83 0.06 16.93
C TRP A 196 6.82 1.20 17.17
N LYS A 197 7.63 1.14 18.23
CA LYS A 197 8.72 2.12 18.49
C LYS A 197 9.69 2.28 17.32
N ALA A 198 9.77 1.26 16.46
CA ALA A 198 10.56 1.29 15.24
C ALA A 198 10.01 2.23 14.14
N TYR A 199 8.77 2.73 14.26
CA TYR A 199 8.05 3.47 13.22
C TYR A 199 7.56 4.83 13.71
N LYS A 200 7.35 5.76 12.77
CA LYS A 200 6.74 7.07 13.04
C LYS A 200 5.24 6.98 12.82
N VAL A 201 4.53 6.46 13.81
CA VAL A 201 3.08 6.21 13.74
C VAL A 201 2.27 7.47 14.08
N ARG A 202 1.27 7.80 13.26
CA ARG A 202 0.25 8.82 13.53
C ARG A 202 -1.14 8.19 13.39
N LEU A 203 -2.02 8.43 14.35
CA LEU A 203 -3.41 8.02 14.28
C LEU A 203 -4.28 9.21 13.85
N LEU A 204 -5.12 8.99 12.85
CA LEU A 204 -6.17 9.91 12.42
C LEU A 204 -7.52 9.21 12.52
N LEU A 205 -8.54 9.95 12.95
CA LEU A 205 -9.90 9.47 13.06
C LEU A 205 -10.73 10.23 12.01
N GLU A 206 -11.45 9.51 11.15
CA GLU A 206 -12.31 10.07 10.10
C GLU A 206 -13.78 9.68 10.31
#